data_AF-A0A1G0GL81-F1
#
_entry.id   AF-A0A1G0GL81-F1
#
_cell.length_a   1.000
_cell.length_b   1.000
_cell.length_c   1.000
_cell.angle_alpha   90.00
_cell.angle_beta   90.00
_cell.angle_gamma   90.00
#
_symmetry.space_group_name_H-M   'P 1'
#
loop_
_entity.id
_entity.type
_entity.pdbx_description
1 polymer ?
#
loop_
_entity_poly.entity_id
_entity_poly.type
_entity_poly.pdbx_seq_one_letter_code
_entity_poly.pdbx_strand_id
1 'polypeptide(L)'
;MTFLIWIATLFLGYQNIFIVWFAIILSSILFAVGHLPGYLSLGCKKTVGFVVSMIGLNLWAGVIFGWLFWKYGLSAAIIAHILFHAIWHPFDCYHWRNTVEVK
;
A
#
# COMPACT_ATOMS: atom_id res chain seq x y z
N MET A 1 1.51 9.03 -6.34
CA MET A 1 2.55 10.00 -5.92
C MET A 1 2.95 10.97 -7.02
N THR A 2 3.26 10.53 -8.25
CA THR A 2 3.75 11.42 -9.33
C THR A 2 2.79 12.56 -9.67
N PHE A 3 1.50 12.27 -9.77
CA PHE A 3 0.46 13.30 -9.98
C PHE A 3 0.40 14.33 -8.83
N LEU A 4 0.54 13.89 -7.59
CA LEU A 4 0.57 14.79 -6.42
C LEU A 4 1.83 15.66 -6.39
N ILE A 5 2.98 15.08 -6.75
CA ILE A 5 4.23 15.83 -6.88
C ILE A 5 4.07 16.89 -7.98
N TRP A 6 3.52 16.51 -9.15
CA TRP A 6 3.27 17.43 -10.25
C TRP A 6 2.41 18.61 -9.84
N ILE A 7 1.26 18.37 -9.19
CA ILE A 7 0.41 19.43 -8.63
C ILE A 7 1.19 20.32 -7.67
N ALA A 8 1.89 19.73 -6.70
CA ALA A 8 2.65 20.51 -5.71
C ALA A 8 3.72 21.39 -6.39
N THR A 9 4.42 20.86 -7.38
CA THR A 9 5.43 21.60 -8.14
C THR A 9 4.85 22.71 -9.02
N LEU A 10 3.62 22.55 -9.54
CA LEU A 10 2.93 23.60 -10.28
C LEU A 10 2.67 24.84 -9.42
N PHE A 11 2.29 24.64 -8.16
CA PHE A 11 1.98 25.75 -7.25
C PHE A 11 3.22 26.33 -6.56
N LEU A 12 4.19 25.48 -6.20
CA LEU A 12 5.36 25.89 -5.42
C LEU A 12 6.55 26.31 -6.28
N GLY A 13 6.64 25.84 -7.53
CA GLY A 13 7.74 26.15 -8.45
C GLY A 13 9.07 25.46 -8.13
N TYR A 14 9.13 24.62 -7.09
CA TYR A 14 10.30 23.83 -6.72
C TYR A 14 9.90 22.44 -6.20
N GLN A 15 10.86 21.51 -6.22
CA GLN A 15 10.71 20.18 -5.65
C GLN A 15 11.72 20.01 -4.51
N ASN A 16 11.25 19.62 -3.33
CA ASN A 16 12.09 19.24 -2.21
C ASN A 16 11.72 17.84 -1.69
N ILE A 17 12.55 17.31 -0.78
CA ILE A 17 12.37 15.99 -0.19
C ILE A 17 11.04 15.87 0.59
N PHE A 18 10.58 16.95 1.21
CA PHE A 18 9.33 16.96 1.98
C PHE A 18 8.11 16.77 1.09
N ILE A 19 8.05 17.43 -0.08
CA ILE A 19 6.98 17.26 -1.06
C ILE A 19 6.88 15.82 -1.53
N VAL A 20 8.03 15.17 -1.78
CA VAL A 20 8.06 13.78 -2.21
C VAL A 20 7.55 12.84 -1.13
N TRP A 21 8.04 12.95 0.10
CA TRP A 21 7.55 12.13 1.21
C TRP A 21 6.08 12.38 1.51
N PHE A 22 5.62 13.63 1.48
CA PHE A 22 4.22 13.96 1.63
C PHE A 22 3.36 13.28 0.56
N ALA A 23 3.79 13.34 -0.71
CA ALA A 23 3.10 12.67 -1.80
C ALA A 23 3.09 11.14 -1.65
N ILE A 24 4.16 10.53 -1.12
CA ILE A 24 4.22 9.09 -0.81
C ILE A 24 3.20 8.76 0.28
N ILE A 25 3.24 9.44 1.43
CA ILE A 25 2.34 9.18 2.55
C ILE A 25 0.88 9.38 2.14
N LEU A 26 0.56 10.50 1.49
CA LEU A 26 -0.80 10.80 1.06
C LEU A 26 -1.31 9.79 0.03
N SER A 27 -0.49 9.41 -0.96
CA SER A 27 -0.87 8.36 -1.92
C SER A 27 -1.12 7.02 -1.21
N SER A 28 -0.32 6.69 -0.19
CA SER A 28 -0.44 5.43 0.55
C SER A 28 -1.72 5.39 1.39
N ILE A 29 -2.11 6.52 2.00
CA ILE A 29 -3.38 6.65 2.72
C ILE A 29 -4.54 6.48 1.75
N LEU A 30 -4.54 7.18 0.61
CA LEU A 30 -5.59 7.07 -0.40
C LEU A 30 -5.69 5.65 -0.95
N PHE A 31 -4.54 4.99 -1.19
CA PHE A 31 -4.48 3.60 -1.61
C PHE A 31 -5.10 2.65 -0.58
N ALA A 32 -4.73 2.78 0.70
CA ALA A 32 -5.26 1.96 1.78
C ALA A 32 -6.78 2.13 1.95
N VAL A 33 -7.26 3.37 1.95
CA VAL A 33 -8.71 3.65 2.04
C VAL A 33 -9.45 3.15 0.80
N GLY A 34 -8.87 3.33 -0.39
CA GLY A 34 -9.47 2.90 -1.66
C GLY A 34 -9.63 1.38 -1.79
N HIS A 35 -8.83 0.59 -1.08
CA HIS A 35 -8.96 -0.87 -1.06
C HIS A 35 -10.07 -1.36 -0.13
N LEU A 36 -10.45 -0.60 0.90
CA LEU A 36 -11.43 -1.03 1.90
C LEU A 36 -12.81 -1.38 1.30
N PRO A 37 -13.41 -0.58 0.39
CA PRO A 37 -14.67 -0.94 -0.27
C PRO A 37 -14.60 -2.26 -1.03
N GLY A 38 -13.45 -2.58 -1.64
CA GLY A 38 -13.23 -3.84 -2.35
C GLY A 38 -13.39 -5.05 -1.44
N TYR A 39 -12.72 -5.05 -0.29
CA TYR A 39 -12.86 -6.13 0.69
C TYR A 39 -14.28 -6.26 1.26
N LEU A 40 -14.96 -5.14 1.49
CA LEU A 40 -16.34 -5.16 1.96
C LEU A 40 -17.30 -5.73 0.92
N SER A 41 -17.07 -5.44 -0.37
CA SER A 41 -17.88 -6.00 -1.47
C SER A 41 -17.72 -7.51 -1.63
N LEU A 42 -16.57 -8.05 -1.23
CA LEU A 42 -16.28 -9.49 -1.20
C LEU A 42 -16.84 -10.20 0.04
N GLY A 43 -17.61 -9.51 0.89
CA GLY A 43 -18.26 -10.09 2.06
C GLY A 43 -17.39 -10.15 3.32
N CYS A 44 -16.24 -9.46 3.36
CA CYS A 44 -15.42 -9.40 4.58
C CYS A 44 -16.19 -8.71 5.71
N LYS A 45 -16.18 -9.32 6.91
CA LYS A 45 -16.82 -8.72 8.09
C LYS A 45 -16.11 -7.42 8.48
N LYS A 46 -16.88 -6.32 8.58
CA LYS A 46 -16.40 -5.01 9.00
C LYS A 46 -16.14 -4.96 10.51
N THR A 47 -15.15 -5.70 10.97
CA THR A 47 -14.65 -5.65 12.35
C THR A 47 -13.57 -4.58 12.49
N VAL A 48 -13.45 -3.97 13.67
CA VAL A 48 -12.41 -2.96 13.93
C VAL A 48 -11.01 -3.53 13.67
N GLY A 49 -10.75 -4.76 14.15
CA GLY A 49 -9.47 -5.44 13.95
C GLY A 49 -9.13 -5.66 12.47
N PHE A 50 -10.12 -6.07 11.66
CA PHE A 50 -9.93 -6.22 10.21
C PHE A 50 -9.61 -4.88 9.54
N VAL A 51 -10.38 -3.84 9.82
CA VAL A 51 -10.18 -2.51 9.22
C VAL A 51 -8.79 -1.95 9.56
N VAL A 52 -8.38 -2.03 10.82
CA VAL A 52 -7.06 -1.55 11.25
C VAL A 52 -5.93 -2.33 10.59
N SER A 53 -6.03 -3.67 10.56
CA SER A 53 -5.00 -4.53 9.95
C SER A 53 -4.89 -4.28 8.45
N MET A 54 -6.02 -4.21 7.77
CA MET A 54 -6.11 -3.97 6.33
C MET A 54 -5.54 -2.60 5.97
N ILE A 55 -5.95 -1.53 6.66
CA ILE A 55 -5.41 -0.18 6.41
C ILE A 55 -3.92 -0.13 6.72
N GLY A 56 -3.50 -0.72 7.84
CA GLY A 56 -2.09 -0.73 8.27
C GLY A 56 -1.17 -1.43 7.27
N LEU A 57 -1.53 -2.62 6.81
CA LEU A 57 -0.75 -3.38 5.82
C LEU A 57 -0.67 -2.66 4.48
N ASN A 58 -1.79 -2.12 3.99
CA ASN A 58 -1.81 -1.40 2.71
C ASN A 58 -1.06 -0.07 2.78
N LEU A 59 -1.15 0.64 3.91
CA LEU A 59 -0.39 1.87 4.14
C LEU A 59 1.11 1.58 4.14
N TRP A 60 1.55 0.56 4.90
CA TRP A 60 2.95 0.14 4.96
C TRP A 60 3.50 -0.25 3.59
N ALA A 61 2.76 -1.07 2.83
CA ALA A 61 3.13 -1.47 1.49
C ALA A 61 3.22 -0.25 0.54
N GLY A 62 2.23 0.65 0.59
CA GLY A 62 2.22 1.88 -0.19
C GLY A 62 3.44 2.76 0.06
N VAL A 63 3.86 2.91 1.31
CA VAL A 63 5.04 3.72 1.67
C VAL A 63 6.32 3.11 1.13
N ILE A 64 6.50 1.79 1.28
CA ILE A 64 7.71 1.10 0.80
C ILE A 64 7.81 1.13 -0.72
N PHE A 65 6.74 0.76 -1.43
CA PHE A 65 6.75 0.78 -2.90
C PHE A 65 6.82 2.21 -3.44
N GLY A 66 6.23 3.18 -2.74
CA GLY A 66 6.38 4.61 -3.04
C GLY A 66 7.82 5.08 -2.93
N TRP A 67 8.52 4.68 -1.87
CA TRP A 67 9.94 5.00 -1.69
C TRP A 67 10.83 4.30 -2.72
N LEU A 68 10.57 3.01 -3.02
CA LEU A 68 11.31 2.27 -4.05
C LEU A 68 11.14 2.91 -5.43
N PHE A 69 9.91 3.32 -5.77
CA PHE A 69 9.66 4.06 -7.01
C PHE A 69 10.44 5.37 -7.06
N TRP A 70 10.48 6.12 -5.96
CA TRP A 70 11.20 7.39 -5.90
C TRP A 70 12.72 7.21 -6.05
N LYS A 71 13.30 6.18 -5.43
CA LYS A 71 14.76 5.97 -5.43
C LYS A 71 15.29 5.17 -6.62
N TYR A 72 14.52 4.22 -7.12
CA TYR A 72 14.98 3.22 -8.09
C TYR A 72 14.09 3.12 -9.34
N GLY A 73 13.01 3.91 -9.41
CA GLY A 73 12.12 3.97 -10.56
C GLY A 73 11.03 2.89 -10.60
N LEU A 74 10.26 2.89 -11.69
CA LEU A 74 9.07 2.05 -11.84
C LEU A 74 9.37 0.55 -11.86
N SER A 75 10.42 0.13 -12.58
CA SER A 75 10.78 -1.28 -12.69
C SER A 75 11.09 -1.90 -11.32
N ALA A 76 11.86 -1.20 -10.48
CA ALA A 76 12.18 -1.64 -9.13
C ALA A 76 10.93 -1.78 -8.25
N ALA A 77 10.00 -0.83 -8.33
CA ALA A 77 8.74 -0.89 -7.59
C ALA A 77 7.86 -2.08 -8.05
N ILE A 78 7.77 -2.32 -9.36
CA ILE A 78 7.01 -3.46 -9.93
C ILE A 78 7.63 -4.80 -9.47
N ILE A 79 8.94 -4.95 -9.60
CA ILE A 79 9.63 -6.18 -9.20
C ILE A 79 9.44 -6.45 -7.71
N ALA A 80 9.64 -5.43 -6.87
CA ALA A 80 9.44 -5.57 -5.43
C ALA A 80 7.99 -5.93 -5.06
N HIS A 81 7.01 -5.36 -5.75
CA HIS A 81 5.60 -5.67 -5.55
C HIS A 81 5.26 -7.12 -5.91
N ILE A 82 5.74 -7.59 -7.07
CA ILE A 82 5.57 -8.99 -7.49
C ILE A 82 6.21 -9.93 -6.49
N LEU A 83 7.44 -9.65 -6.06
CA LEU A 83 8.16 -10.48 -5.08
C LEU A 83 7.46 -10.47 -3.72
N PHE A 84 6.92 -9.34 -3.28
CA PHE A 84 6.14 -9.26 -2.05
C PHE A 84 4.96 -10.23 -2.10
N HIS A 85 4.17 -10.22 -3.18
CA HIS A 85 3.05 -11.16 -3.31
C HIS A 85 3.51 -12.62 -3.44
N ALA A 86 4.57 -12.89 -4.18
CA ALA A 86 5.12 -14.23 -4.32
C ALA A 86 5.57 -14.82 -2.98
N ILE A 87 6.16 -14.01 -2.10
CA ILE A 87 6.63 -14.41 -0.78
C ILE A 87 5.48 -14.43 0.25
N TRP A 88 4.54 -13.49 0.15
CA TRP A 88 3.43 -13.36 1.09
C TRP A 88 2.35 -14.42 0.90
N HIS A 89 2.07 -14.82 -0.35
CA HIS A 89 1.07 -15.85 -0.66
C HIS A 89 1.25 -17.17 0.12
N PRO A 90 2.44 -17.81 0.17
CA PRO A 90 2.62 -19.03 0.97
C PRO A 90 2.44 -18.78 2.48
N PHE A 91 2.81 -17.59 2.99
CA PHE A 91 2.55 -17.23 4.38
C PHE A 91 1.06 -17.13 4.67
N ASP A 92 0.28 -16.48 3.80
CA ASP A 92 -1.18 -16.41 3.90
C ASP A 92 -1.81 -17.81 3.83
N CYS A 93 -1.40 -18.65 2.88
CA CYS A 93 -1.90 -20.02 2.78
C CYS A 93 -1.61 -20.84 4.06
N TYR A 94 -0.40 -20.72 4.60
CA TYR A 94 -0.01 -21.39 5.84
C TYR A 94 -0.85 -20.90 7.03
N HIS A 95 -1.02 -19.59 7.17
CA HIS A 95 -1.77 -19.02 8.28
C HIS A 95 -3.28 -19.32 8.18
N TRP A 96 -3.86 -19.24 6.98
CA TRP A 96 -5.25 -19.61 6.71
C TRP A 96 -5.53 -21.05 7.11
N ARG A 97 -4.67 -21.99 6.69
CA ARG A 97 -4.84 -23.41 7.00
C ARG A 97 -4.90 -23.67 8.51
N ASN A 98 -3.98 -23.06 9.25
CA ASN A 98 -3.88 -23.22 10.70
C ASN A 98 -4.99 -22.50 11.50
N THR A 99 -5.72 -21.55 10.90
CA THR A 99 -6.78 -20.80 11.58
C THR A 99 -8.18 -21.33 11.29
N VAL A 100 -8.37 -22.03 10.17
CA VAL A 100 -9.66 -22.57 9.75
C VAL A 100 -9.80 -24.08 9.99
N GLU A 101 -8.73 -24.87 9.92
CA GLU A 101 -8.80 -26.32 10.24
C GLU A 101 -8.84 -26.60 11.76
N VAL A 102 -8.55 -25.60 12.61
CA VAL A 102 -8.48 -25.76 14.08
C VAL A 102 -9.77 -25.26 14.79
N LYS A 103 -10.80 -24.88 14.04
CA LYS A 103 -12.15 -24.56 14.55
C LYS A 103 -13.20 -25.43 13.89
#